data_AF-A0A951HW23-F1
#
_entry.id   AF-A0A951HW23-F1
#
_cell.length_a   1.000
_cell.length_b   1.000
_cell.length_c   1.000
_cell.angle_alpha   90.00
_cell.angle_beta   90.00
_cell.angle_gamma   90.00
#
_symmetry.space_group_name_H-M   'P 1'
#
loop_
_entity.id
_entity.type
_entity.pdbx_description
1 polymer ?
#
loop_
_entity_poly.entity_id
_entity_poly.type
_entity_poly.pdbx_seq_one_letter_code
_entity_poly.pdbx_strand_id
1 'polypeptide(L)' 'MGQALPIGSQKMKDPFAMAERVMEFSPASDAEALKILRASFPDAPLTLRVAALAFLTRKEFPTARL' A
#
# COMPACT_ATOMS: atom_id res chain seq x y z
N MET A 1 14.30 -28.19 -17.91
CA MET A 1 15.24 -27.14 -17.44
C MET A 1 14.39 -26.05 -16.82
N GLY A 2 14.61 -25.78 -15.53
CA GLY A 2 13.66 -25.08 -14.67
C GLY A 2 13.40 -23.63 -15.09
N GLN A 3 12.13 -23.25 -15.12
CA GLN A 3 11.72 -21.86 -15.19
C GLN A 3 12.06 -21.20 -13.84
N ALA A 4 13.19 -20.50 -13.79
CA ALA A 4 13.49 -19.60 -12.69
C ALA A 4 12.63 -18.34 -12.88
N LEU A 5 11.46 -18.33 -12.25
CA LEU A 5 10.77 -17.09 -11.94
C LEU A 5 11.77 -16.17 -11.23
N PRO A 6 11.89 -14.88 -11.59
CA PRO A 6 12.62 -13.94 -10.76
C PRO A 6 11.84 -13.71 -9.46
N ILE A 7 12.00 -14.61 -8.49
CA ILE A 7 11.63 -14.38 -7.09
C ILE A 7 12.73 -13.49 -6.50
N GLY A 8 12.77 -12.26 -6.98
CA GLY A 8 13.85 -11.33 -6.70
C GLY A 8 13.31 -9.90 -6.66
N SER A 9 12.85 -9.48 -5.48
CA SER A 9 12.98 -8.10 -5.03
C SER A 9 12.37 -6.99 -5.89
N GLN A 10 11.23 -7.24 -6.55
CA GLN A 10 10.28 -6.15 -6.81
C GLN A 10 9.63 -5.73 -5.49
N LYS A 11 10.44 -5.20 -4.55
CA LYS A 11 9.94 -4.47 -3.38
C LYS A 11 9.04 -3.39 -3.95
N MET A 12 7.72 -3.51 -3.77
CA MET A 12 6.70 -2.62 -4.33
C MET A 12 7.14 -1.16 -4.16
N LYS A 13 7.65 -0.55 -5.25
CA LYS A 13 7.94 0.90 -5.34
C LYS A 13 6.73 1.68 -5.80
N ASP A 14 5.63 0.98 -6.08
CA ASP A 14 4.39 1.58 -6.52
C ASP A 14 3.45 1.73 -5.31
N PRO A 15 3.16 2.97 -4.89
CA PRO A 15 2.17 3.24 -3.85
C PRO A 15 0.79 2.63 -4.14
N PHE A 16 0.43 2.45 -5.42
CA PHE A 16 -0.83 1.85 -5.82
C PHE A 16 -0.87 0.36 -5.45
N ALA A 17 0.17 -0.41 -5.80
CA ALA A 17 0.27 -1.82 -5.44
C ALA A 17 0.33 -2.02 -3.91
N MET A 18 0.98 -1.11 -3.18
CA MET A 18 0.99 -1.11 -1.72
C MET A 18 -0.41 -0.87 -1.15
N ALA A 19 -1.17 0.04 -1.75
CA ALA A 19 -2.55 0.34 -1.36
C ALA A 19 -3.48 -0.86 -1.63
N GLU A 20 -3.40 -1.48 -2.81
CA GLU A 20 -4.19 -2.68 -3.12
C GLU A 20 -3.94 -3.81 -2.12
N ARG A 21 -2.68 -4.05 -1.77
CA ARG A 21 -2.32 -5.06 -0.76
C ARG A 21 -2.87 -4.74 0.63
N VAL A 22 -2.97 -3.46 0.98
CA VAL A 22 -3.54 -3.05 2.28
C VAL A 22 -5.06 -3.22 2.29
N MET A 23 -5.73 -3.01 1.15
CA MET A 23 -7.17 -3.22 1.00
C MET A 23 -7.61 -4.67 1.19
N GLU A 24 -6.73 -5.65 0.92
CA GLU A 24 -6.97 -7.07 1.26
C GLU A 24 -7.24 -7.30 2.76
N PHE A 25 -6.76 -6.41 3.63
CA PHE A 25 -6.98 -6.46 5.08
C PHE A 25 -8.20 -5.67 5.54
N SER A 26 -8.91 -4.98 4.62
CA SER A 26 -10.09 -4.15 4.90
C SER A 26 -9.91 -3.23 6.12
N PRO A 27 -8.93 -2.30 6.10
CA PRO A 27 -8.69 -1.39 7.21
C PRO A 27 -9.93 -0.53 7.49
N ALA A 28 -10.33 -0.44 8.76
CA ALA A 28 -11.48 0.35 9.18
C ALA A 28 -11.16 1.85 9.34
N SER A 29 -9.89 2.23 9.27
CA SER A 29 -9.44 3.63 9.39
C SER A 29 -8.07 3.87 8.75
N ASP A 30 -7.76 5.13 8.45
CA ASP A 30 -6.46 5.55 7.94
C ASP A 30 -5.29 5.17 8.86
N ALA A 31 -5.51 5.25 10.18
CA ALA A 31 -4.51 4.87 11.18
C ALA A 31 -4.21 3.37 11.14
N GLU A 32 -5.23 2.54 10.89
CA GLU A 32 -5.09 1.10 10.71
C GLU A 32 -4.42 0.77 9.38
N ALA A 33 -4.83 1.43 8.29
CA ALA A 33 -4.18 1.32 6.99
C ALA A 33 -2.68 1.67 7.08
N LEU A 34 -2.31 2.72 7.80
CA LEU A 34 -0.91 3.10 8.01
C LEU A 34 -0.15 2.08 8.87
N LYS A 35 -0.78 1.49 9.88
CA LYS A 35 -0.18 0.40 10.67
C LYS A 35 0.10 -0.82 9.79
N ILE A 36 -0.86 -1.22 8.96
CA ILE A 36 -0.71 -2.34 8.02
C ILE A 36 0.37 -2.02 6.98
N LEU A 37 0.41 -0.80 6.42
CA LEU A 37 1.48 -0.35 5.53
C LEU A 37 2.87 -0.44 6.17
N ARG A 38 2.99 -0.06 7.44
CA ARG A 38 4.27 -0.15 8.18
C ARG A 38 4.66 -1.60 8.47
N ALA A 39 3.71 -2.46 8.81
CA ALA A 39 3.95 -3.86 9.10
C ALA A 39 4.30 -4.66 7.84
N SER A 40 3.60 -4.42 6.74
CA SER A 40 3.80 -5.11 5.46
C SER A 40 5.01 -4.59 4.68
N PHE A 41 5.38 -3.31 4.88
CA PHE A 41 6.47 -2.66 4.16
C PHE A 41 7.43 -1.89 5.09
N PRO A 42 8.13 -2.57 6.02
CA PRO A 42 9.02 -1.91 6.98
C PRO A 42 10.21 -1.23 6.29
N ASP A 43 10.73 -1.81 5.21
CA ASP A 43 11.89 -1.30 4.45
C ASP A 43 11.53 -0.19 3.45
N ALA A 44 10.24 0.06 3.20
CA ALA A 44 9.84 1.09 2.25
C ALA A 44 10.04 2.48 2.86
N PRO A 45 10.51 3.50 2.12
CA PRO A 45 10.59 4.86 2.64
C PRO A 45 9.21 5.38 3.09
N LEU A 46 9.22 6.26 4.09
CA LEU A 46 8.00 6.86 4.65
C LEU A 46 7.14 7.53 3.58
N THR A 47 7.78 8.21 2.62
CA THR A 47 7.12 8.91 1.51
C THR A 47 6.28 7.97 0.64
N LEU A 48 6.74 6.74 0.37
CA LEU A 48 5.97 5.75 -0.39
C LEU A 48 4.77 5.22 0.42
N ARG A 49 4.96 4.98 1.72
CA ARG A 49 3.87 4.54 2.61
C ARG A 49 2.77 5.61 2.73
N VAL A 50 3.16 6.89 2.84
CA VAL A 50 2.19 8.01 2.87
C VAL A 50 1.52 8.20 1.52
N ALA A 51 2.23 8.03 0.40
CA ALA A 51 1.62 8.05 -0.92
C ALA A 51 0.57 6.93 -1.08
N ALA A 52 0.86 5.73 -0.60
CA ALA A 52 -0.07 4.60 -0.64
C ALA A 52 -1.31 4.91 0.21
N LEU A 53 -1.13 5.46 1.41
CA LEU A 53 -2.24 5.94 2.25
C LEU A 53 -3.09 7.00 1.52
N ALA A 54 -2.47 7.96 0.83
CA ALA A 54 -3.19 8.97 0.06
C ALA A 54 -4.00 8.36 -1.11
N PHE A 55 -3.56 7.25 -1.69
CA PHE A 55 -4.35 6.51 -2.67
C PHE A 55 -5.58 5.84 -2.04
N LEU A 56 -5.44 5.28 -0.83
CA LEU A 56 -6.54 4.67 -0.09
C LEU A 56 -7.61 5.71 0.27
N THR A 57 -7.21 6.84 0.83
CA THR A 57 -8.14 7.90 1.25
C THR A 57 -8.86 8.55 0.07
N ARG A 58 -8.21 8.63 -1.10
CA ARG A 58 -8.82 9.13 -2.34
C ARG A 58 -9.79 8.14 -3.01
N LYS A 59 -9.64 6.84 -2.76
CA LYS A 59 -10.56 5.80 -3.29
C LYS A 59 -11.78 5.59 -2.40
N GLU A 60 -11.61 5.64 -1.07
CA GLU A 60 -12.67 5.33 -0.10
C GLU A 60 -13.56 6.52 0.25
N PHE A 61 -13.07 7.75 0.05
CA PHE A 61 -13.89 8.95 0.21
C PHE A 61 -13.81 9.77 -1.08
N PRO A 62 -14.85 9.76 -1.95
CA PRO A 62 -15.15 10.96 -2.68
C PRO A 62 -15.51 12.00 -1.63
N THR A 63 -14.50 12.68 -1.07
CA THR A 63 -14.69 13.86 -0.25
C THR A 63 -15.52 14.78 -1.12
N ALA A 64 -16.80 14.87 -0.79
CA ALA A 64 -17.70 15.85 -1.32
C ALA A 64 -16.96 17.18 -1.27
N ARG A 65 -16.60 17.68 -2.45
CA ARG A 65 -16.24 19.07 -2.65
C ARG A 65 -17.47 19.86 -2.22
N LEU A 66 -17.43 20.42 -1.01
CA LEU A 66 -18.18 21.61 -0.66
C LEU A 66 -17.39 22.83 -1.17
#